data_AF-A0A3B9PZH6-F1
#
_entry.id   AF-A0A3B9PZH6-F1
#
_cell.length_a   1.000
_cell.length_b   1.000
_cell.length_c   1.000
_cell.angle_alpha   90.00
_cell.angle_beta   90.00
_cell.angle_gamma   90.00
#
_symmetry.space_group_name_H-M   'P 1'
#
loop_
_entity.id
_entity.type
_entity.pdbx_description
1 polymer ?
#
loop_
_entity_poly.entity_id
_entity_poly.type
_entity_poly.pdbx_seq_one_letter_code
_entity_poly.pdbx_strand_id
1 'polypeptide(L)'
;MNDFRRIFPKVEPILMFAIFGGVFPILCFLIGWWGSITFLPESSIKYGALGGLLVGIVIDILFVGKWVVNAYRLNLVWMAVIYIFYSVGLYGFFMGVPVFNFLLGLLAGFYMGLRTLEEQRAPLEAEVIFKKTGIFTSVVLAIACCVSLWLATNDATTAANISGMFALKEPLSQETVLLISGVGGVAMVVLEFYVTRAMARWAYR
;
A
#
# COMPACT_ATOMS: atom_id res chain seq x y z
N MET A 1 21.96 -18.16 -12.32
CA MET A 1 21.22 -18.69 -11.14
C MET A 1 21.81 -18.06 -9.88
N ASN A 2 21.03 -17.22 -9.21
CA ASN A 2 21.17 -16.83 -7.80
C ASN A 2 22.44 -16.09 -7.35
N ASP A 3 22.41 -14.75 -7.35
CA ASP A 3 23.21 -13.99 -6.38
C ASP A 3 22.34 -13.55 -5.18
N PHE A 4 21.09 -13.11 -5.40
CA PHE A 4 20.25 -12.60 -4.32
C PHE A 4 19.55 -13.67 -3.45
N ARG A 5 19.17 -14.86 -3.99
CA ARG A 5 18.70 -15.99 -3.16
C ARG A 5 19.77 -16.47 -2.16
N ARG A 6 21.04 -16.12 -2.39
CA ARG A 6 22.16 -16.40 -1.49
C ARG A 6 22.30 -15.34 -0.39
N ILE A 7 21.99 -14.08 -0.69
CA ILE A 7 22.14 -12.95 0.25
C ILE A 7 20.91 -12.83 1.18
N PHE A 8 19.69 -13.15 0.71
CA PHE A 8 18.47 -13.07 1.53
C PHE A 8 17.44 -14.18 1.27
N PRO A 9 17.76 -15.47 1.49
CA PRO A 9 16.79 -16.58 1.35
C PRO A 9 15.57 -16.47 2.29
N LYS A 10 15.62 -15.57 3.28
CA LYS A 10 14.57 -15.37 4.29
C LYS A 10 13.64 -14.18 3.99
N VAL A 11 14.07 -13.18 3.22
CA VAL A 11 13.33 -11.91 3.08
C VAL A 11 12.10 -12.05 2.20
N GLU A 12 12.19 -12.80 1.11
CA GLU A 12 11.05 -13.08 0.23
C GLU A 12 9.90 -13.78 0.97
N PRO A 13 10.11 -14.91 1.68
CA PRO A 13 9.05 -15.54 2.46
C PRO A 13 8.49 -14.63 3.57
N ILE A 14 9.35 -13.85 4.23
CA ILE A 14 8.90 -12.89 5.25
C ILE A 14 8.03 -11.80 4.63
N LEU A 15 8.42 -11.26 3.47
CA LEU A 15 7.64 -10.24 2.76
C LEU A 15 6.31 -10.79 2.29
N MET A 16 6.28 -11.99 1.71
CA MET A 16 5.04 -12.65 1.30
C MET A 16 4.14 -12.91 2.51
N PHE A 17 4.71 -13.43 3.61
CA PHE A 17 3.96 -13.64 4.83
C PHE A 17 3.40 -12.34 5.42
N ALA A 18 4.17 -11.24 5.38
CA ALA A 18 3.70 -9.94 5.84
C ALA A 18 2.60 -9.35 4.93
N ILE A 19 2.73 -9.46 3.61
CA ILE A 19 1.74 -8.94 2.67
C ILE A 19 0.44 -9.75 2.71
N PHE A 20 0.52 -11.09 2.71
CA PHE A 20 -0.68 -11.92 2.70
C PHE A 20 -1.26 -12.15 4.09
N GLY A 21 -0.42 -12.34 5.11
CA GLY A 21 -0.82 -12.49 6.52
C GLY A 21 -0.98 -11.18 7.29
N GLY A 22 -1.03 -10.04 6.59
CA GLY A 22 -1.49 -8.78 7.18
C GLY A 22 -2.98 -8.54 6.92
N VAL A 23 -3.55 -9.16 5.87
CA VAL A 23 -4.86 -8.78 5.33
C VAL A 23 -5.98 -9.03 6.34
N PHE A 24 -6.15 -10.26 6.84
CA PHE A 24 -7.23 -10.57 7.76
C PHE A 24 -7.07 -9.93 9.14
N PRO A 25 -5.87 -9.89 9.77
CA PRO A 25 -5.65 -9.18 11.02
C PRO A 25 -6.06 -7.71 10.93
N ILE A 26 -5.64 -7.01 9.88
CA ILE A 26 -5.98 -5.60 9.68
C ILE A 26 -7.48 -5.44 9.39
N LEU A 27 -8.04 -6.25 8.48
CA LEU A 27 -9.44 -6.17 8.11
C LEU A 27 -10.37 -6.43 9.31
N CYS A 28 -10.14 -7.51 10.06
CA CYS A 28 -10.94 -7.86 11.22
C CYS A 28 -10.72 -6.87 12.37
N PHE A 29 -9.51 -6.33 12.56
CA PHE A 29 -9.27 -5.23 13.50
C PHE A 29 -10.11 -4.00 13.15
N LEU A 30 -10.11 -3.58 11.88
CA LEU A 30 -10.90 -2.43 11.42
C LEU A 30 -12.41 -2.68 11.56
N ILE A 31 -12.90 -3.86 11.20
CA ILE A 31 -14.30 -4.25 11.41
C ILE A 31 -14.65 -4.23 12.91
N GLY A 32 -13.78 -4.77 13.76
CA GLY A 32 -13.96 -4.77 15.20
C GLY A 32 -13.96 -3.37 15.80
N TRP A 33 -13.06 -2.50 15.34
CA TRP A 33 -12.98 -1.10 15.75
C TRP A 33 -14.23 -0.33 15.31
N TRP A 34 -14.45 -0.19 14.00
CA TRP A 34 -15.54 0.63 13.45
C TRP A 34 -16.92 0.05 13.75
N GLY A 35 -17.07 -1.27 13.72
CA GLY A 35 -18.31 -1.95 14.05
C GLY A 35 -18.69 -1.82 15.53
N SER A 36 -17.71 -1.66 16.44
CA SER A 36 -18.00 -1.48 17.86
C SER A 36 -18.55 -0.11 18.23
N ILE A 37 -18.27 0.93 17.44
CA ILE A 37 -18.67 2.33 17.74
C ILE A 37 -20.19 2.46 17.90
N THR A 38 -20.96 1.69 17.14
CA THR A 38 -22.44 1.76 17.17
C THR A 38 -23.06 1.00 18.35
N PHE A 39 -22.31 0.11 19.01
CA PHE A 39 -22.87 -0.83 20.00
C PHE A 39 -22.22 -0.74 21.38
N LEU A 40 -20.99 -0.21 21.47
CA LEU A 40 -20.20 -0.22 22.70
C LEU A 40 -19.84 1.19 23.17
N PRO A 41 -19.73 1.42 24.49
CA PRO A 41 -19.17 2.64 25.03
C PRO A 41 -17.72 2.83 24.57
N GLU A 42 -17.27 4.08 24.47
CA GLU A 42 -15.93 4.43 23.97
C GLU A 42 -14.79 3.70 24.69
N SER A 43 -14.91 3.55 26.02
CA SER A 43 -13.94 2.84 26.85
C SER A 43 -13.77 1.36 26.48
N SER A 44 -14.76 0.79 25.78
CA SER A 44 -14.83 -0.63 25.41
C SER A 44 -14.54 -0.91 23.94
N ILE A 45 -14.45 0.12 23.08
CA ILE A 45 -14.11 0.00 21.64
C ILE A 45 -12.80 -0.77 21.44
N LYS A 46 -11.81 -0.52 22.31
CA LYS A 46 -10.52 -1.23 22.29
C LYS A 46 -10.67 -2.75 22.39
N TYR A 47 -11.66 -3.27 23.12
CA TYR A 47 -11.90 -4.71 23.22
C TYR A 47 -12.54 -5.26 21.95
N GLY A 48 -13.41 -4.50 21.29
CA GLY A 48 -13.93 -4.84 19.97
C GLY A 48 -12.82 -4.94 18.92
N ALA A 49 -11.91 -3.97 18.93
CA ALA A 49 -10.75 -3.95 18.04
C ALA A 49 -9.76 -5.09 18.30
N LEU A 50 -9.40 -5.34 19.57
CA LEU A 50 -8.53 -6.47 19.94
C LEU A 50 -9.19 -7.82 19.65
N GLY A 51 -10.50 -7.95 19.87
CA GLY A 51 -11.26 -9.14 19.50
C GLY A 51 -11.23 -9.38 17.98
N GLY A 52 -11.45 -8.33 17.19
CA GLY A 52 -11.31 -8.37 15.73
C GLY A 52 -9.91 -8.79 15.29
N LEU A 53 -8.86 -8.21 15.89
CA LEU A 53 -7.48 -8.58 15.60
C LEU A 53 -7.20 -10.07 15.89
N LEU A 54 -7.63 -10.56 17.06
CA LEU A 54 -7.46 -11.97 17.44
C LEU A 54 -8.16 -12.90 16.45
N VAL A 55 -9.39 -12.57 16.04
CA VAL A 55 -10.12 -13.34 15.02
C VAL A 55 -9.36 -13.34 13.69
N GLY A 56 -8.83 -12.20 13.26
CA GLY A 56 -8.03 -12.09 12.04
C GLY A 56 -6.76 -12.94 12.10
N ILE A 57 -6.05 -12.95 13.24
CA ILE A 57 -4.86 -13.80 13.45
C ILE A 57 -5.23 -15.30 13.38
N VAL A 58 -6.36 -15.69 13.98
CA VAL A 58 -6.84 -17.09 13.92
C VAL A 58 -7.15 -17.49 12.47
N ILE A 59 -7.82 -16.62 11.70
CA ILE A 59 -8.07 -16.86 10.27
C ILE A 59 -6.73 -17.04 9.54
N ASP A 60 -5.76 -16.20 9.82
CA ASP A 60 -4.45 -16.27 9.16
C ASP A 60 -3.73 -17.58 9.45
N ILE A 61 -3.65 -18.02 10.70
CA ILE A 61 -3.03 -19.29 11.08
C ILE A 61 -3.68 -20.46 10.32
N LEU A 62 -4.99 -20.41 10.10
CA LEU A 62 -5.73 -21.47 9.41
C LEU A 62 -5.57 -21.45 7.88
N PHE A 63 -5.41 -20.27 7.26
CA PHE A 63 -5.50 -20.11 5.80
C PHE A 63 -4.25 -19.54 5.12
N VAL A 64 -3.45 -18.69 5.77
CA VAL A 64 -2.29 -17.99 5.16
C VAL A 64 -1.24 -18.96 4.66
N GLY A 65 -0.99 -20.07 5.36
CA GLY A 65 -0.04 -21.09 4.88
C GLY A 65 -0.39 -21.61 3.48
N LYS A 66 -1.68 -21.75 3.16
CA LYS A 66 -2.15 -22.16 1.82
C LYS A 66 -2.06 -21.04 0.79
N TRP A 67 -2.22 -19.79 1.22
CA TRP A 67 -2.15 -18.61 0.36
C TRP A 67 -0.72 -18.25 -0.01
N VAL A 68 0.21 -18.31 0.96
CA VAL A 68 1.64 -18.01 0.74
C VAL A 68 2.28 -19.03 -0.20
N VAL A 69 1.96 -20.32 -0.05
CA VAL A 69 2.45 -21.38 -0.95
C VAL A 69 1.94 -21.18 -2.40
N ASN A 70 0.75 -20.58 -2.55
CA ASN A 70 0.16 -20.32 -3.85
C ASN A 70 0.30 -18.85 -4.29
N ALA A 71 1.08 -18.03 -3.58
CA ALA A 71 1.12 -16.58 -3.79
C ALA A 71 1.42 -16.25 -5.26
N TYR A 72 2.48 -16.84 -5.82
CA TYR A 72 2.88 -16.65 -7.21
C TYR A 72 1.90 -17.20 -8.24
N ARG A 73 0.98 -18.08 -7.84
CA ARG A 73 -0.09 -18.63 -8.69
C ARG A 73 -1.41 -17.89 -8.54
N LEU A 74 -1.51 -16.91 -7.63
CA LEU A 74 -2.73 -16.12 -7.47
C LEU A 74 -3.06 -15.38 -8.76
N ASN A 75 -4.35 -15.32 -9.07
CA ASN A 75 -4.85 -14.48 -10.14
C ASN A 75 -4.50 -13.02 -9.85
N LEU A 76 -4.12 -12.26 -10.90
CA LEU A 76 -3.79 -10.84 -10.84
C LEU A 76 -4.93 -9.99 -10.23
N VAL A 77 -6.17 -10.46 -10.32
CA VAL A 77 -7.31 -9.79 -9.67
C VAL A 77 -7.15 -9.74 -8.15
N TRP A 78 -6.80 -10.86 -7.50
CA TRP A 78 -6.62 -10.89 -6.05
C TRP A 78 -5.44 -10.03 -5.60
N MET A 79 -4.39 -9.99 -6.40
CA MET A 79 -3.27 -9.09 -6.17
C MET A 79 -3.67 -7.61 -6.22
N ALA A 80 -4.47 -7.23 -7.23
CA ALA A 80 -4.98 -5.87 -7.33
C ALA A 80 -5.88 -5.51 -6.13
N VAL A 81 -6.73 -6.44 -5.69
CA VAL A 81 -7.58 -6.27 -4.49
C VAL A 81 -6.72 -6.05 -3.24
N ILE A 82 -5.70 -6.87 -3.02
CA ILE A 82 -4.79 -6.74 -1.86
C ILE A 82 -4.03 -5.41 -1.93
N TYR A 83 -3.54 -5.03 -3.12
CA TYR A 83 -2.86 -3.75 -3.32
C TYR A 83 -3.78 -2.58 -2.97
N ILE A 84 -5.02 -2.59 -3.47
CA ILE A 84 -6.00 -1.53 -3.19
C ILE A 84 -6.35 -1.51 -1.70
N PHE A 85 -6.52 -2.67 -1.06
CA PHE A 85 -6.75 -2.78 0.38
C PHE A 85 -5.63 -2.08 1.17
N TYR A 86 -4.37 -2.40 0.90
CA TYR A 86 -3.24 -1.73 1.55
C TYR A 86 -3.13 -0.25 1.18
N SER A 87 -3.45 0.12 -0.06
CA SER A 87 -3.41 1.51 -0.49
C SER A 87 -4.44 2.36 0.23
N VAL A 88 -5.67 1.87 0.40
CA VAL A 88 -6.71 2.54 1.19
C VAL A 88 -6.34 2.55 2.67
N GLY A 89 -5.82 1.43 3.19
CA GLY A 89 -5.39 1.31 4.59
C GLY A 89 -4.28 2.29 4.95
N LEU A 90 -3.21 2.35 4.16
CA LEU A 90 -2.12 3.31 4.36
C LEU A 90 -2.61 4.75 4.18
N TYR A 91 -3.42 5.00 3.16
CA TYR A 91 -3.98 6.33 2.94
C TYR A 91 -4.78 6.83 4.17
N GLY A 92 -5.66 5.99 4.71
CA GLY A 92 -6.43 6.31 5.92
C GLY A 92 -5.55 6.44 7.16
N PHE A 93 -4.58 5.54 7.36
CA PHE A 93 -3.67 5.58 8.51
C PHE A 93 -2.80 6.85 8.54
N PHE A 94 -2.37 7.32 7.37
CA PHE A 94 -1.59 8.55 7.21
C PHE A 94 -2.47 9.79 6.97
N MET A 95 -3.70 9.79 7.49
CA MET A 95 -4.59 10.96 7.51
C MET A 95 -4.84 11.55 6.11
N GLY A 96 -4.87 10.71 5.08
CA GLY A 96 -5.09 11.12 3.70
C GLY A 96 -3.85 11.70 3.00
N VAL A 97 -2.65 11.51 3.55
CA VAL A 97 -1.39 11.89 2.87
C VAL A 97 -0.87 10.71 2.04
N PRO A 98 -0.83 10.81 0.70
CA PRO A 98 -0.55 9.67 -0.19
C PRO A 98 0.94 9.34 -0.32
N VAL A 99 1.82 10.00 0.46
CA VAL A 99 3.28 9.82 0.38
C VAL A 99 3.70 8.37 0.60
N PHE A 100 3.10 7.71 1.58
CA PHE A 100 3.43 6.32 1.93
C PHE A 100 2.81 5.30 0.97
N ASN A 101 1.81 5.69 0.16
CA ASN A 101 1.27 4.81 -0.88
C ASN A 101 2.30 4.50 -1.96
N PHE A 102 3.28 5.37 -2.16
CA PHE A 102 4.44 5.14 -3.04
C PHE A 102 5.25 3.89 -2.65
N LEU A 103 5.30 3.54 -1.36
CA LEU A 103 6.01 2.34 -0.91
C LEU A 103 5.35 1.05 -1.45
N LEU A 104 4.04 1.09 -1.73
CA LEU A 104 3.34 -0.06 -2.29
C LEU A 104 3.76 -0.33 -3.73
N GLY A 105 4.07 0.70 -4.53
CA GLY A 105 4.61 0.54 -5.88
C GLY A 105 5.93 -0.21 -5.91
N LEU A 106 6.82 0.08 -4.94
CA LEU A 106 8.06 -0.67 -4.76
C LEU A 106 7.78 -2.16 -4.49
N LEU A 107 6.89 -2.46 -3.55
CA LEU A 107 6.55 -3.84 -3.20
C LEU A 107 5.87 -4.58 -4.36
N ALA A 108 4.94 -3.92 -5.06
CA ALA A 108 4.26 -4.47 -6.22
C ALA A 108 5.23 -4.73 -7.39
N GLY A 109 6.13 -3.80 -7.66
CA GLY A 109 7.18 -3.96 -8.65
C GLY A 109 8.08 -5.14 -8.32
N PHE A 110 8.59 -5.20 -7.09
CA PHE A 110 9.43 -6.30 -6.61
C PHE A 110 8.75 -7.66 -6.78
N TYR A 111 7.52 -7.78 -6.26
CA TYR A 111 6.73 -9.00 -6.39
C TYR A 111 6.54 -9.41 -7.87
N MET A 112 6.15 -8.45 -8.73
CA MET A 112 5.86 -8.76 -10.13
C MET A 112 7.12 -9.17 -10.89
N GLY A 113 8.28 -8.64 -10.53
CA GLY A 113 9.57 -9.11 -11.05
C GLY A 113 9.85 -10.57 -10.68
N LEU A 114 9.69 -10.93 -9.40
CA LEU A 114 9.87 -12.31 -8.93
C LEU A 114 8.89 -13.30 -9.57
N ARG A 115 7.61 -12.94 -9.64
CA ARG A 115 6.59 -13.75 -10.30
C ARG A 115 6.92 -14.00 -11.76
N THR A 116 7.31 -12.96 -12.48
CA THR A 116 7.64 -13.04 -13.92
C THR A 116 8.88 -13.90 -14.17
N LEU A 117 9.85 -13.86 -13.24
CA LEU A 117 11.02 -14.74 -13.25
C LEU A 117 10.64 -16.20 -13.02
N GLU A 118 9.75 -16.49 -12.06
CA GLU A 118 9.25 -17.84 -11.80
C GLU A 118 8.42 -18.39 -12.96
N GLU A 119 7.63 -17.55 -13.63
CA GLU A 119 6.88 -17.90 -14.84
C GLU A 119 7.78 -18.07 -16.09
N GLN A 120 9.11 -17.84 -15.98
CA GLN A 120 10.09 -17.95 -17.07
C GLN A 120 9.70 -17.17 -18.34
N ARG A 121 9.08 -15.99 -18.16
CA ARG A 121 8.65 -15.14 -19.27
C ARG A 121 9.85 -14.61 -20.04
N ALA A 122 9.71 -14.44 -21.35
CA ALA A 122 10.76 -13.79 -22.14
C ALA A 122 10.93 -12.31 -21.72
N PRO A 123 12.14 -11.72 -21.86
CA PRO A 123 12.39 -10.33 -21.46
C PRO A 123 11.43 -9.30 -22.07
N LEU A 124 10.98 -9.52 -23.31
CA LEU A 124 10.01 -8.66 -23.98
C LEU A 124 8.62 -8.75 -23.35
N GLU A 125 8.18 -9.95 -22.97
CA GLU A 125 6.90 -10.17 -22.29
C GLU A 125 6.93 -9.60 -20.86
N ALA A 126 8.05 -9.82 -20.16
CA ALA A 126 8.30 -9.29 -18.82
C ALA A 126 8.16 -7.76 -18.78
N GLU A 127 8.75 -7.06 -19.75
CA GLU A 127 8.69 -5.60 -19.82
C GLU A 127 7.25 -5.07 -20.02
N VAL A 128 6.41 -5.78 -20.78
CA VAL A 128 4.99 -5.45 -20.91
C VAL A 128 4.26 -5.57 -19.58
N ILE A 129 4.55 -6.62 -18.81
CA ILE A 129 4.00 -6.83 -17.46
C ILE A 129 4.46 -5.72 -16.51
N PHE A 130 5.75 -5.35 -16.53
CA PHE A 130 6.29 -4.29 -15.68
C PHE A 130 5.66 -2.94 -16.00
N LYS A 131 5.47 -2.62 -17.29
CA LYS A 131 4.78 -1.41 -17.71
C LYS A 131 3.33 -1.38 -17.21
N LYS A 132 2.58 -2.48 -17.36
CA LYS A 132 1.20 -2.59 -16.86
C LYS A 132 1.15 -2.44 -15.34
N THR A 133 2.09 -3.05 -14.62
CA THR A 133 2.20 -2.94 -13.16
C THR A 133 2.44 -1.49 -12.75
N GLY A 134 3.41 -0.81 -13.37
CA GLY A 134 3.68 0.61 -13.10
C GLY A 134 2.51 1.52 -13.43
N ILE A 135 1.77 1.26 -14.52
CA ILE A 135 0.54 2.03 -14.83
C ILE A 135 -0.49 1.83 -13.72
N PHE A 136 -0.71 0.58 -13.29
CA PHE A 136 -1.68 0.27 -12.25
C PHE A 136 -1.34 0.98 -10.93
N THR A 137 -0.10 0.87 -10.45
CA THR A 137 0.32 1.50 -9.18
C THR A 137 0.24 3.02 -9.26
N SER A 138 0.69 3.62 -10.36
CA SER A 138 0.56 5.06 -10.61
C SER A 138 -0.88 5.53 -10.69
N VAL A 139 -1.80 4.77 -11.29
CA VAL A 139 -3.22 5.15 -11.35
C VAL A 139 -3.83 5.14 -9.94
N VAL A 140 -3.54 4.12 -9.14
CA VAL A 140 -4.02 4.08 -7.75
C VAL A 140 -3.46 5.25 -6.93
N LEU A 141 -2.16 5.55 -7.07
CA LEU A 141 -1.55 6.70 -6.42
C LEU A 141 -2.14 8.03 -6.92
N ALA A 142 -2.40 8.15 -8.22
CA ALA A 142 -3.03 9.35 -8.79
C ALA A 142 -4.43 9.59 -8.23
N ILE A 143 -5.23 8.54 -8.06
CA ILE A 143 -6.54 8.63 -7.40
C ILE A 143 -6.36 9.12 -5.97
N ALA A 144 -5.43 8.55 -5.20
CA ALA A 144 -5.15 9.00 -3.84
C ALA A 144 -4.70 10.48 -3.79
N CYS A 145 -3.83 10.91 -4.70
CA CYS A 145 -3.40 12.31 -4.83
C CYS A 145 -4.58 13.23 -5.18
N CYS A 146 -5.45 12.84 -6.10
CA CYS A 146 -6.65 13.61 -6.45
C CYS A 146 -7.61 13.75 -5.27
N VAL A 147 -7.85 12.66 -4.52
CA VAL A 147 -8.67 12.70 -3.30
C VAL A 147 -8.03 13.62 -2.25
N SER A 148 -6.72 13.55 -2.08
CA SER A 148 -5.99 14.42 -1.13
C SER A 148 -6.08 15.89 -1.51
N LEU A 149 -5.91 16.20 -2.80
CA LEU A 149 -6.02 17.55 -3.31
C LEU A 149 -7.46 18.07 -3.15
N TRP A 150 -8.46 17.23 -3.40
CA TRP A 150 -9.86 17.56 -3.17
C TRP A 150 -10.18 17.79 -1.68
N LEU A 151 -9.61 16.99 -0.77
CA LEU A 151 -9.73 17.26 0.66
C LEU A 151 -9.06 18.59 1.03
N ALA A 152 -7.85 18.86 0.52
CA ALA A 152 -7.13 20.09 0.79
C ALA A 152 -7.83 21.37 0.25
N THR A 153 -8.62 21.26 -0.83
CA THR A 153 -9.42 22.39 -1.33
C THR A 153 -10.68 22.65 -0.51
N ASN A 154 -11.28 21.60 0.06
CA ASN A 154 -12.56 21.72 0.78
C ASN A 154 -12.41 21.87 2.29
N ASP A 155 -11.27 21.48 2.87
CA ASP A 155 -11.00 21.58 4.30
C ASP A 155 -10.16 22.82 4.62
N ALA A 156 -10.82 23.82 5.23
CA ALA A 156 -10.22 25.06 5.69
C ALA A 156 -9.15 24.87 6.78
N THR A 157 -9.11 23.70 7.43
CA THR A 157 -8.15 23.40 8.51
C THR A 157 -6.86 22.73 8.02
N THR A 158 -6.82 22.25 6.77
CA THR A 158 -5.65 21.52 6.22
C THR A 158 -4.34 22.29 6.39
N ALA A 159 -4.34 23.59 6.07
CA ALA A 159 -3.14 24.42 6.18
C ALA A 159 -2.69 24.61 7.64
N ALA A 160 -3.64 24.73 8.57
CA ALA A 160 -3.36 24.83 10.00
C ALA A 160 -2.83 23.50 10.56
N ASN A 161 -3.41 22.37 10.13
CA ASN A 161 -2.99 21.03 10.54
C ASN A 161 -1.55 20.74 10.08
N ILE A 162 -1.20 21.07 8.83
CA ILE A 162 0.16 20.90 8.30
C ILE A 162 1.14 21.83 9.05
N SER A 163 0.77 23.09 9.25
CA SER A 163 1.62 24.06 9.96
C SER A 163 1.90 23.65 11.40
N GLY A 164 0.88 23.10 12.09
CA GLY A 164 1.01 22.54 13.43
C GLY A 164 1.87 21.26 13.46
N MET A 165 1.67 20.35 12.50
CA MET A 165 2.43 19.10 12.40
C MET A 165 3.93 19.32 12.18
N PHE A 166 4.31 20.35 11.42
CA PHE A 166 5.71 20.70 11.14
C PHE A 166 6.27 21.83 12.02
N ALA A 167 5.49 22.31 13.00
CA ALA A 167 5.85 23.41 13.90
C ALA A 167 6.43 24.64 13.15
N LEU A 168 5.82 24.99 12.02
CA LEU A 168 6.31 26.10 11.18
C LEU A 168 6.11 27.44 11.90
N LYS A 169 7.14 28.28 11.87
CA LYS A 169 7.09 29.63 12.47
C LYS A 169 6.12 30.56 11.74
N GLU A 170 5.91 30.33 10.45
CA GLU A 170 4.93 31.04 9.64
C GLU A 170 3.89 30.04 9.12
N PRO A 171 2.59 30.33 9.27
CA PRO A 171 1.54 29.44 8.79
C PRO A 171 1.56 29.38 7.27
N LEU A 172 1.47 28.17 6.72
CA LEU A 172 1.36 27.98 5.28
C LEU A 172 0.04 28.58 4.77
N SER A 173 0.10 29.31 3.66
CA SER A 173 -1.11 29.73 2.97
C SER A 173 -1.78 28.52 2.30
N GLN A 174 -3.09 28.58 2.16
CA GLN A 174 -3.85 27.53 1.47
C GLN A 174 -3.38 27.36 0.02
N GLU A 175 -3.03 28.46 -0.66
CA GLU A 175 -2.46 28.43 -2.02
C GLU A 175 -1.15 27.65 -2.09
N THR A 176 -0.26 27.83 -1.12
CA THR A 176 1.01 27.08 -1.06
C THR A 176 0.76 25.58 -0.83
N VAL A 177 -0.19 25.22 0.03
CA VAL A 177 -0.57 23.81 0.27
C VAL A 177 -1.10 23.17 -1.02
N LEU A 178 -1.97 23.86 -1.75
CA LEU A 178 -2.52 23.36 -3.00
C LEU A 178 -1.45 23.23 -4.08
N LEU A 179 -0.55 24.19 -4.20
CA LEU A 179 0.56 24.15 -5.15
C LEU A 179 1.49 22.97 -4.87
N ILE A 180 1.92 22.81 -3.61
CA ILE A 180 2.81 21.70 -3.21
C ILE A 180 2.11 20.36 -3.41
N SER A 181 0.83 20.25 -3.05
CA SER A 181 0.06 19.01 -3.20
C SER A 181 -0.15 18.65 -4.68
N GLY A 182 -0.43 19.63 -5.53
CA GLY A 182 -0.59 19.43 -6.97
C GLY A 182 0.72 19.03 -7.65
N VAL A 183 1.77 19.85 -7.51
CA VAL A 183 3.07 19.59 -8.14
C VAL A 183 3.73 18.34 -7.55
N GLY A 184 3.72 18.21 -6.23
CA GLY A 184 4.24 17.05 -5.52
C GLY A 184 3.50 15.77 -5.89
N GLY A 185 2.16 15.82 -5.98
CA GLY A 185 1.33 14.69 -6.39
C GLY A 185 1.64 14.23 -7.81
N VAL A 186 1.77 15.15 -8.77
CA VAL A 186 2.16 14.81 -10.16
C VAL A 186 3.56 14.20 -10.20
N ALA A 187 4.53 14.81 -9.53
CA ALA A 187 5.90 14.30 -9.47
C ALA A 187 5.93 12.88 -8.88
N MET A 188 5.21 12.65 -7.79
CA MET A 188 5.07 11.35 -7.15
C MET A 188 4.46 10.30 -8.07
N VAL A 189 3.38 10.62 -8.79
CA VAL A 189 2.72 9.68 -9.72
C VAL A 189 3.64 9.27 -10.87
N VAL A 190 4.41 10.23 -11.40
CA VAL A 190 5.40 9.98 -12.45
C VAL A 190 6.54 9.12 -11.90
N LEU A 191 7.07 9.45 -10.72
CA LEU A 191 8.11 8.66 -10.06
C LEU A 191 7.65 7.24 -9.79
N GLU A 192 6.41 7.05 -9.35
CA GLU A 192 5.82 5.75 -9.03
C GLU A 192 5.90 4.80 -10.23
N PHE A 193 5.60 5.31 -11.42
CA PHE A 193 5.64 4.53 -12.67
C PHE A 193 7.05 4.01 -12.95
N TYR A 194 8.05 4.90 -12.86
CA TYR A 194 9.44 4.55 -13.16
C TYR A 194 10.05 3.67 -12.08
N VAL A 195 9.77 3.96 -10.82
CA VAL A 195 10.31 3.23 -9.68
C VAL A 195 9.71 1.82 -9.58
N THR A 196 8.40 1.68 -9.76
CA THR A 196 7.74 0.36 -9.82
C THR A 196 8.37 -0.50 -10.92
N ARG A 197 8.58 0.07 -12.11
CA ARG A 197 9.22 -0.64 -13.24
C ARG A 197 10.68 -0.96 -12.99
N ALA A 198 11.44 -0.03 -12.42
CA ALA A 198 12.85 -0.23 -12.09
C ALA A 198 12.99 -1.36 -11.06
N MET A 199 12.13 -1.39 -10.06
CA MET A 199 12.12 -2.43 -9.03
C MET A 199 11.74 -3.79 -9.62
N ALA A 200 10.74 -3.86 -10.51
CA ALA A 200 10.37 -5.09 -11.19
C ALA A 200 11.50 -5.64 -12.08
N ARG A 201 12.17 -4.77 -12.84
CA ARG A 201 13.35 -5.14 -13.65
C ARG A 201 14.51 -5.61 -12.78
N TRP A 202 14.71 -4.99 -11.62
CA TRP A 202 15.76 -5.38 -10.70
C TRP A 202 15.48 -6.78 -10.11
N ALA A 203 14.25 -7.04 -9.67
CA ALA A 203 13.85 -8.33 -9.12
C ALA A 203 13.79 -9.47 -10.16
N TYR A 204 13.62 -9.14 -11.44
CA TYR A 204 13.61 -10.11 -12.55
C TYR A 204 15.01 -10.56 -13.00
N ARG A 205 16.08 -9.85 -12.61
CA ARG A 205 17.47 -10.19 -12.96
C ARG A 205 18.01 -11.28 -12.04
#